data_AF-A0A356IFX0-F1
#
_entry.id   AF-A0A356IFX0-F1
#
_cell.length_a   1.000
_cell.length_b   1.000
_cell.length_c   1.000
_cell.angle_alpha   90.00
_cell.angle_beta   90.00
_cell.angle_gamma   90.00
#
_symmetry.space_group_name_H-M   'P 1'
#
loop_
_entity.id
_entity.type
_entity.pdbx_description
1 polymer ?
#
loop_
_entity_poly.entity_id
_entity_poly.type
_entity_poly.pdbx_seq_one_letter_code
_entity_poly.pdbx_strand_id
1 'polypeptide(L)'
;MLLRLVFIGFTCLSTGCALINGMVANTAGNFFGSAEAVYASDEDPELVRDALPFSLKTMETLLDSSPENKNILLGACSGFTIYAYLFLQADAEMAEWDDYNLALELRERARKMYVRGRDYCVRRLDVTYPGIGSQLLVDPTVAVLDIELDDVEALYWLGTSWGLAISNGLDHPELIADLPAVKALLGRAIELDEDYNRGAIHSALIPLEALPEEMGGSPSRA
;
A
#
# COMPACT_ATOMS: atom_id res chain seq x y z
N MET A 1 -11.87 35.43 -59.56
CA MET A 1 -11.45 36.25 -58.42
C MET A 1 -12.06 35.63 -57.17
N LEU A 2 -11.21 35.09 -56.30
CA LEU A 2 -11.31 35.11 -54.82
C LEU A 2 -12.59 34.48 -54.23
N LEU A 3 -12.55 33.35 -53.52
CA LEU A 3 -11.80 33.20 -52.27
C LEU A 3 -11.73 31.71 -51.88
N ARG A 4 -10.54 31.12 -51.98
CA ARG A 4 -10.11 29.97 -51.16
C ARG A 4 -9.45 30.56 -49.91
N LEU A 5 -9.91 30.26 -48.70
CA LEU A 5 -9.21 30.53 -47.43
C LEU A 5 -9.78 29.56 -46.37
N VAL A 6 -9.18 28.38 -46.23
CA VAL A 6 -8.38 27.98 -45.05
C VAL A 6 -9.20 28.03 -43.76
N PHE A 7 -9.91 26.94 -43.47
CA PHE A 7 -10.36 26.57 -42.13
C PHE A 7 -9.37 25.52 -41.60
N ILE A 8 -8.18 25.98 -41.21
CA ILE A 8 -7.20 25.16 -40.49
C ILE A 8 -6.93 25.86 -39.17
N GLY A 9 -7.18 25.15 -38.08
CA GLY A 9 -6.54 25.40 -36.80
C GLY A 9 -7.42 26.04 -35.75
N PHE A 10 -8.14 25.21 -34.98
CA PHE A 10 -8.25 25.37 -33.53
C PHE A 10 -8.82 24.12 -32.83
N THR A 11 -8.12 22.99 -32.90
CA THR A 11 -8.43 21.79 -32.10
C THR A 11 -7.16 21.32 -31.42
N CYS A 12 -6.68 22.06 -30.41
CA CYS A 12 -5.54 21.61 -29.58
C CYS A 12 -5.44 22.37 -28.24
N LEU A 13 -6.44 22.28 -27.36
CA LEU A 13 -6.33 22.86 -26.00
C LEU A 13 -6.85 22.01 -24.83
N SER A 14 -7.34 20.78 -25.05
CA SER A 14 -7.79 19.93 -23.92
C SER A 14 -6.73 18.99 -23.34
N THR A 15 -5.55 18.86 -23.97
CA THR A 15 -4.47 17.99 -23.45
C THR A 15 -3.60 18.66 -22.39
N GLY A 16 -3.69 19.98 -22.21
CA GLY A 16 -2.83 20.74 -21.29
C GLY A 16 -3.07 20.43 -19.81
N CYS A 17 -4.32 20.30 -19.36
CA CYS A 17 -4.61 20.02 -17.94
C CYS A 17 -4.17 18.60 -17.55
N ALA A 18 -4.42 17.60 -18.38
CA ALA A 18 -4.00 16.22 -18.11
C ALA A 18 -2.46 16.09 -18.06
N LEU A 19 -1.74 16.81 -18.94
CA LEU A 19 -0.28 16.80 -18.96
C LEU A 19 0.33 17.54 -17.76
N ILE A 20 -0.22 18.70 -17.38
CA ILE A 20 0.24 19.45 -16.19
C ILE A 20 -0.06 18.66 -14.92
N ASN A 21 -1.25 18.07 -14.80
CA ASN A 21 -1.64 17.23 -13.67
C ASN A 21 -0.73 16.00 -13.55
N GLY A 22 -0.44 15.32 -14.67
CA GLY A 22 0.48 14.19 -14.70
C GLY A 22 1.92 14.57 -14.34
N MET A 23 2.39 15.76 -14.78
CA MET A 23 3.73 16.25 -14.42
C MET A 23 3.84 16.57 -12.92
N VAL A 24 2.86 17.30 -12.37
CA VAL A 24 2.79 17.60 -10.92
C VAL A 24 2.73 16.31 -10.11
N ALA A 25 1.90 15.36 -10.53
CA ALA A 25 1.81 14.05 -9.90
C ALA A 25 3.14 13.28 -9.97
N ASN A 26 3.84 13.27 -11.11
CA ASN A 26 5.14 12.61 -11.21
C ASN A 26 6.21 13.25 -10.32
N THR A 27 6.28 14.58 -10.27
CA THR A 27 7.18 15.28 -9.35
C THR A 27 6.84 15.03 -7.88
N ALA A 28 5.55 15.00 -7.55
CA ALA A 28 5.08 14.72 -6.19
C ALA A 28 5.33 13.25 -5.81
N GLY A 29 5.11 12.29 -6.72
CA GLY A 29 5.42 10.88 -6.48
C GLY A 29 6.90 10.65 -6.21
N ASN A 30 7.78 11.32 -6.96
CA ASN A 30 9.23 11.28 -6.70
C ASN A 30 9.61 11.99 -5.39
N PHE A 31 8.89 13.06 -5.02
CA PHE A 31 9.05 13.71 -3.72
C PHE A 31 8.63 12.79 -2.57
N PHE A 32 7.51 12.09 -2.67
CA PHE A 32 7.06 11.19 -1.61
C PHE A 32 7.98 9.97 -1.46
N GLY A 33 8.57 9.49 -2.55
CA GLY A 33 9.63 8.47 -2.50
C GLY A 33 10.92 8.96 -1.79
N SER A 34 11.20 10.27 -1.77
CA SER A 34 12.34 10.83 -1.02
C SER A 34 11.96 11.43 0.34
N ALA A 35 10.68 11.72 0.56
CA ALA A 35 10.15 12.27 1.80
C ALA A 35 10.22 11.26 2.96
N GLU A 36 10.21 9.96 2.67
CA GLU A 36 10.40 8.90 3.66
C GLU A 36 11.66 9.14 4.50
N ALA A 37 12.78 9.50 3.86
CA ALA A 37 14.03 9.77 4.58
C ALA A 37 13.92 11.01 5.51
N VAL A 38 13.11 12.00 5.16
CA VAL A 38 12.87 13.19 6.00
C VAL A 38 12.09 12.80 7.24
N TYR A 39 10.97 12.07 7.09
CA TYR A 39 10.19 11.61 8.24
C TYR A 39 10.97 10.61 9.10
N ALA A 40 11.70 9.68 8.48
CA ALA A 40 12.43 8.62 9.20
C ALA A 40 13.67 9.12 9.95
N SER A 41 14.18 10.31 9.62
CA SER A 41 15.30 10.94 10.33
C SER A 41 14.88 11.99 11.35
N ASP A 42 13.57 12.25 11.48
CA ASP A 42 13.04 13.17 12.47
C ASP A 42 13.14 12.58 13.88
N GLU A 43 13.56 13.38 14.86
CA GLU A 43 13.71 12.98 16.26
C GLU A 43 12.43 13.23 17.08
N ASP A 44 11.42 13.91 16.51
CA ASP A 44 10.13 14.20 17.14
C ASP A 44 9.01 13.32 16.53
N PRO A 45 8.65 12.18 17.17
CA PRO A 45 7.61 11.30 16.65
C PRO A 45 6.20 11.92 16.67
N GLU A 46 5.92 12.91 17.53
CA GLU A 46 4.62 13.59 17.55
C GLU A 46 4.50 14.57 16.38
N LEU A 47 5.60 15.25 16.00
CA LEU A 47 5.62 16.06 14.79
C LEU A 47 5.33 15.21 13.54
N VAL A 48 5.95 14.03 13.45
CA VAL A 48 5.70 13.08 12.35
C VAL A 48 4.24 12.61 12.36
N ARG A 49 3.72 12.25 13.54
CA ARG A 49 2.32 11.83 13.74
C ARG A 49 1.32 12.87 13.24
N ASP A 50 1.56 14.14 13.55
CA ASP A 50 0.67 15.25 13.18
C ASP A 50 0.78 15.63 11.70
N ALA A 51 1.96 15.43 11.09
CA ALA A 51 2.21 15.75 9.68
C ALA A 51 1.66 14.70 8.70
N LEU A 52 1.76 13.41 9.05
CA LEU A 52 1.40 12.30 8.16
C LEU A 52 -0.04 12.36 7.63
N PRO A 53 -1.08 12.66 8.44
CA PRO A 53 -2.45 12.76 7.93
C PRO A 53 -2.61 13.74 6.77
N PHE A 54 -1.95 14.90 6.82
CA PHE A 54 -1.97 15.88 5.73
C PHE A 54 -1.24 15.34 4.49
N SER A 55 -0.07 14.73 4.68
CA SER A 55 0.69 14.09 3.60
C SER A 55 -0.15 13.04 2.87
N LEU A 56 -0.79 12.13 3.62
CA LEU A 56 -1.66 11.09 3.09
C LEU A 56 -2.84 11.66 2.32
N LYS A 57 -3.55 12.65 2.87
CA LYS A 57 -4.65 13.34 2.17
C LYS A 57 -4.19 14.06 0.91
N THR A 58 -2.96 14.58 0.90
CA THR A 58 -2.36 15.20 -0.28
C THR A 58 -2.12 14.16 -1.38
N MET A 59 -1.57 12.99 -1.03
CA MET A 59 -1.41 11.88 -1.98
C MET A 59 -2.76 11.44 -2.56
N GLU A 60 -3.79 11.25 -1.72
CA GLU A 60 -5.14 10.89 -2.20
C GLU A 60 -5.72 11.94 -3.16
N THR A 61 -5.49 13.24 -2.86
CA THR A 61 -5.93 14.34 -3.73
C THR A 61 -5.21 14.32 -5.08
N LEU A 62 -3.91 14.01 -5.09
CA LEU A 62 -3.15 13.89 -6.33
C LEU A 62 -3.57 12.66 -7.14
N LEU A 63 -3.96 11.57 -6.48
CA LEU A 63 -4.48 10.37 -7.12
C LEU A 63 -5.84 10.60 -7.79
N ASP A 64 -6.63 11.58 -7.36
CA ASP A 64 -7.84 11.99 -8.08
C ASP A 64 -7.49 12.52 -9.49
N SER A 65 -6.39 13.26 -9.60
CA SER A 65 -5.91 13.82 -10.87
C SER A 65 -5.00 12.87 -11.68
N SER A 66 -4.37 11.90 -11.03
CA SER A 66 -3.43 10.96 -11.64
C SER A 66 -3.59 9.55 -11.06
N PRO A 67 -4.71 8.87 -11.37
CA PRO A 67 -5.15 7.65 -10.67
C PRO A 67 -4.24 6.43 -10.86
N GLU A 68 -3.40 6.42 -11.89
CA GLU A 68 -2.50 5.33 -12.24
C GLU A 68 -1.02 5.68 -11.92
N ASN A 69 -0.76 6.75 -11.18
CA ASN A 69 0.60 7.11 -10.80
C ASN A 69 1.18 6.11 -9.80
N LYS A 70 2.02 5.19 -10.28
CA LYS A 70 2.59 4.11 -9.48
C LYS A 70 3.35 4.59 -8.23
N ASN A 71 4.06 5.71 -8.32
CA ASN A 71 4.84 6.24 -7.19
C ASN A 71 3.92 6.81 -6.09
N ILE A 72 2.88 7.54 -6.47
CA ILE A 72 1.90 8.05 -5.49
C ILE A 72 1.07 6.91 -4.91
N LEU A 73 0.68 5.92 -5.73
CA LEU A 73 -0.04 4.74 -5.24
C LEU A 73 0.79 3.95 -4.24
N LEU A 74 2.08 3.77 -4.50
CA LEU A 74 3.00 3.10 -3.59
C LEU A 74 3.18 3.89 -2.28
N GLY A 75 3.41 5.21 -2.38
CA GLY A 75 3.52 6.08 -1.21
C GLY A 75 2.24 6.13 -0.36
N ALA A 76 1.06 6.10 -0.99
CA ALA A 76 -0.21 6.00 -0.26
C ALA A 76 -0.35 4.62 0.41
N CYS A 77 0.00 3.54 -0.29
CA CYS A 77 -0.03 2.19 0.28
C CYS A 77 0.85 2.06 1.53
N SER A 78 2.14 2.37 1.40
CA SER A 78 3.09 2.27 2.52
C SER A 78 2.74 3.29 3.60
N GLY A 79 2.42 4.53 3.25
CA GLY A 79 2.12 5.60 4.19
C GLY A 79 0.91 5.33 5.07
N PHE A 80 -0.22 4.85 4.52
CA PHE A 80 -1.38 4.47 5.33
C PHE A 80 -1.05 3.30 6.27
N THR A 81 -0.26 2.34 5.79
CA THR A 81 0.18 1.18 6.58
C THR A 81 1.08 1.60 7.74
N ILE A 82 2.09 2.42 7.47
CA ILE A 82 3.04 2.93 8.48
C ILE A 82 2.31 3.77 9.52
N TYR A 83 1.45 4.71 9.09
CA TYR A 83 0.69 5.56 10.01
C TYR A 83 -0.21 4.74 10.95
N ALA A 84 -0.89 3.73 10.40
CA ALA A 84 -1.71 2.83 11.18
C ALA A 84 -0.90 2.03 12.20
N TYR A 85 0.25 1.48 11.78
CA TYR A 85 1.11 0.66 12.63
C TYR A 85 1.75 1.47 13.76
N LEU A 86 2.43 2.57 13.42
CA LEU A 86 3.22 3.34 14.38
C LEU A 86 2.38 4.12 15.39
N PHE A 87 1.16 4.53 15.01
CA PHE A 87 0.37 5.41 15.86
C PHE A 87 -0.93 4.75 16.29
N LEU A 88 -1.78 4.30 15.37
CA LEU A 88 -3.11 3.81 15.75
C LEU A 88 -3.06 2.45 16.45
N GLN A 89 -2.31 1.49 15.90
CA GLN A 89 -2.17 0.16 16.48
C GLN A 89 -1.33 0.21 17.75
N ALA A 90 -0.20 0.94 17.75
CA ALA A 90 0.62 1.13 18.94
C ALA A 90 -0.20 1.75 20.10
N ASP A 91 -0.99 2.79 19.84
CA ASP A 91 -1.89 3.39 20.85
C ASP A 91 -2.93 2.38 21.33
N ALA A 92 -3.46 1.53 20.44
CA ALA A 92 -4.42 0.51 20.81
C ALA A 92 -3.81 -0.55 21.74
N GLU A 93 -2.59 -0.99 21.45
CA GLU A 93 -1.84 -1.96 22.26
C GLU A 93 -1.50 -1.37 23.65
N MET A 94 -1.14 -0.08 23.72
CA MET A 94 -0.95 0.61 24.99
C MET A 94 -2.25 0.73 25.79
N ALA A 95 -3.35 1.07 25.12
CA ALA A 95 -4.66 1.23 25.76
C ALA A 95 -5.27 -0.09 26.25
N GLU A 96 -4.88 -1.24 25.70
CA GLU A 96 -5.53 -2.54 25.96
C GLU A 96 -5.64 -2.91 27.45
N TRP A 97 -4.63 -2.54 28.24
CA TRP A 97 -4.56 -2.86 29.66
C TRP A 97 -5.34 -1.88 30.56
N ASP A 98 -5.53 -0.63 30.08
CA ASP A 98 -6.09 0.47 30.87
C ASP A 98 -7.53 0.83 30.45
N ASP A 99 -7.80 0.86 29.14
CA ASP A 99 -9.10 1.13 28.52
C ASP A 99 -9.31 0.25 27.28
N TYR A 100 -9.89 -0.92 27.53
CA TYR A 100 -10.17 -1.89 26.47
C TYR A 100 -11.12 -1.36 25.38
N ASN A 101 -12.06 -0.47 25.71
CA ASN A 101 -12.98 0.08 24.71
C ASN A 101 -12.25 1.04 23.76
N LEU A 102 -11.34 1.86 24.31
CA LEU A 102 -10.47 2.70 23.50
C LEU A 102 -9.55 1.85 22.61
N ALA A 103 -8.99 0.76 23.14
CA ALA A 103 -8.17 -0.17 22.36
C ALA A 103 -8.95 -0.76 21.16
N LEU A 104 -10.21 -1.16 21.37
CA LEU A 104 -11.07 -1.65 20.28
C LEU A 104 -11.35 -0.57 19.24
N GLU A 105 -11.64 0.66 19.65
CA GLU A 105 -11.84 1.78 18.71
C GLU A 105 -10.60 2.02 17.85
N LEU A 106 -9.42 2.07 18.48
CA LEU A 106 -8.16 2.32 17.81
C LEU A 106 -7.75 1.18 16.88
N ARG A 107 -7.96 -0.09 17.27
CA ARG A 107 -7.77 -1.25 16.38
C ARG A 107 -8.64 -1.17 15.15
N GLU A 108 -9.93 -0.84 15.31
CA GLU A 108 -10.84 -0.69 14.18
C GLU A 108 -10.42 0.46 13.26
N ARG A 109 -9.91 1.56 13.83
CA ARG A 109 -9.32 2.66 13.04
C ARG A 109 -8.07 2.21 12.29
N ALA A 110 -7.16 1.48 12.94
CA ALA A 110 -5.95 0.95 12.32
C ALA A 110 -6.29 -0.01 11.16
N ARG A 111 -7.20 -0.96 11.39
CA ARG A 111 -7.70 -1.91 10.39
C ARG A 111 -8.23 -1.20 9.14
N LYS A 112 -9.03 -0.13 9.32
CA LYS A 112 -9.53 0.66 8.18
C LYS A 112 -8.41 1.32 7.38
N MET A 113 -7.34 1.76 8.03
CA MET A 113 -6.18 2.33 7.35
C MET A 113 -5.36 1.25 6.64
N TYR A 114 -5.19 0.07 7.23
CA TYR A 114 -4.55 -1.07 6.57
C TYR A 114 -5.30 -1.54 5.32
N VAL A 115 -6.63 -1.69 5.40
CA VAL A 115 -7.47 -2.00 4.24
C VAL A 115 -7.33 -0.93 3.15
N ARG A 116 -7.31 0.34 3.54
CA ARG A 116 -7.10 1.44 2.59
C ARG A 116 -5.71 1.40 1.94
N GLY A 117 -4.65 1.15 2.71
CA GLY A 117 -3.29 0.96 2.20
C GLY A 117 -3.22 -0.21 1.21
N ARG A 118 -3.79 -1.36 1.59
CA ARG A 118 -3.94 -2.53 0.71
C ARG A 118 -4.59 -2.16 -0.61
N ASP A 119 -5.71 -1.45 -0.59
CA ASP A 119 -6.44 -1.10 -1.81
C ASP A 119 -5.60 -0.19 -2.74
N TYR A 120 -4.78 0.72 -2.19
CA TYR A 120 -3.81 1.49 -2.99
C TYR A 120 -2.68 0.61 -3.56
N CYS A 121 -2.19 -0.37 -2.79
CA CYS A 121 -1.20 -1.33 -3.29
C CYS A 121 -1.75 -2.23 -4.41
N VAL A 122 -2.99 -2.71 -4.27
CA VAL A 122 -3.67 -3.47 -5.33
C VAL A 122 -3.74 -2.63 -6.59
N ARG A 123 -4.20 -1.37 -6.49
CA ARG A 123 -4.22 -0.44 -7.62
C ARG A 123 -2.83 -0.22 -8.22
N ARG A 124 -1.78 -0.09 -7.40
CA ARG A 124 -0.40 0.06 -7.89
C ARG A 124 0.01 -1.13 -8.76
N LEU A 125 -0.23 -2.35 -8.27
CA LEU A 125 0.11 -3.56 -9.02
C LEU A 125 -0.76 -3.70 -10.27
N ASP A 126 -2.04 -3.34 -10.18
CA ASP A 126 -3.00 -3.43 -11.30
C ASP A 126 -2.60 -2.57 -12.51
N VAL A 127 -1.89 -1.46 -12.29
CA VAL A 127 -1.33 -0.64 -13.38
C VAL A 127 -0.34 -1.43 -14.25
N THR A 128 0.46 -2.32 -13.65
CA THR A 128 1.42 -3.18 -14.37
C THR A 128 0.80 -4.53 -14.75
N TYR A 129 -0.05 -5.09 -13.88
CA TYR A 129 -0.64 -6.43 -13.96
C TYR A 129 -2.18 -6.34 -13.90
N PRO A 130 -2.86 -6.00 -15.00
CA PRO A 130 -4.30 -5.78 -14.99
C PRO A 130 -5.10 -6.99 -14.49
N GLY A 131 -5.99 -6.77 -13.53
CA GLY A 131 -6.83 -7.79 -12.92
C GLY A 131 -6.21 -8.52 -11.72
N ILE A 132 -4.98 -8.16 -11.32
CA ILE A 132 -4.24 -8.84 -10.25
C ILE A 132 -5.03 -8.88 -8.94
N GLY A 133 -5.75 -7.82 -8.59
CA GLY A 133 -6.56 -7.77 -7.37
C GLY A 133 -7.63 -8.87 -7.32
N SER A 134 -8.29 -9.15 -8.45
CA SER A 134 -9.26 -10.25 -8.55
C SER A 134 -8.57 -11.62 -8.59
N GLN A 135 -7.43 -11.73 -9.26
CA GLN A 135 -6.68 -12.98 -9.35
C GLN A 135 -6.14 -13.42 -7.99
N LEU A 136 -5.67 -12.47 -7.15
CA LEU A 136 -5.22 -12.74 -5.78
C LEU A 136 -6.30 -13.37 -4.90
N LEU A 137 -7.59 -13.08 -5.17
CA LEU A 137 -8.71 -13.67 -4.43
C LEU A 137 -9.14 -15.05 -4.98
N VAL A 138 -8.78 -15.38 -6.22
CA VAL A 138 -9.19 -16.62 -6.89
C VAL A 138 -8.10 -17.68 -6.84
N ASP A 139 -6.89 -17.33 -7.25
CA ASP A 139 -5.72 -18.20 -7.26
C ASP A 139 -4.46 -17.36 -6.97
N PRO A 140 -4.21 -17.04 -5.69
CA PRO A 140 -3.12 -16.15 -5.32
C PRO A 140 -1.73 -16.67 -5.70
N THR A 141 -1.53 -17.99 -5.74
CA THR A 141 -0.26 -18.58 -6.17
C THR A 141 0.01 -18.28 -7.64
N VAL A 142 -1.00 -18.42 -8.51
CA VAL A 142 -0.86 -18.10 -9.94
C VAL A 142 -0.75 -16.59 -10.16
N ALA A 143 -1.53 -15.79 -9.43
CA ALA A 143 -1.58 -14.33 -9.58
C ALA A 143 -0.23 -13.63 -9.42
N VAL A 144 0.69 -14.22 -8.65
CA VAL A 144 2.00 -13.61 -8.36
C VAL A 144 3.15 -14.09 -9.24
N LEU A 145 2.93 -15.12 -10.08
CA LEU A 145 4.02 -15.76 -10.85
C LEU A 145 4.71 -14.81 -11.83
N ASP A 146 3.92 -13.95 -12.48
CA ASP A 146 4.41 -13.02 -13.51
C ASP A 146 5.00 -11.73 -12.90
N ILE A 147 4.98 -11.59 -11.57
CA ILE A 147 5.51 -10.41 -10.89
C ILE A 147 7.04 -10.51 -10.84
N GLU A 148 7.70 -9.42 -11.20
CA GLU A 148 9.16 -9.34 -11.38
C GLU A 148 9.85 -8.58 -10.24
N LEU A 149 11.19 -8.63 -10.24
CA LEU A 149 12.06 -8.05 -9.22
C LEU A 149 11.77 -6.55 -8.93
N ASP A 150 11.48 -5.78 -9.98
CA ASP A 150 11.21 -4.34 -9.87
C ASP A 150 9.95 -4.01 -9.03
N ASP A 151 9.11 -5.02 -8.76
CA ASP A 151 7.84 -4.90 -8.06
C ASP A 151 7.85 -5.53 -6.65
N VAL A 152 9.02 -5.95 -6.14
CA VAL A 152 9.16 -6.54 -4.79
C VAL A 152 8.65 -5.61 -3.70
N GLU A 153 8.94 -4.32 -3.77
CA GLU A 153 8.46 -3.35 -2.77
C GLU A 153 6.92 -3.30 -2.73
N ALA A 154 6.27 -3.40 -3.90
CA ALA A 154 4.82 -3.42 -3.98
C ALA A 154 4.22 -4.72 -3.42
N LEU A 155 4.87 -5.85 -3.65
CA LEU A 155 4.51 -7.13 -3.03
C LEU A 155 4.61 -7.08 -1.50
N TYR A 156 5.73 -6.55 -0.99
CA TYR A 156 5.97 -6.40 0.43
C TYR A 156 4.90 -5.54 1.10
N TRP A 157 4.63 -4.35 0.56
CA TRP A 157 3.65 -3.46 1.15
C TRP A 157 2.21 -3.97 0.99
N LEU A 158 1.87 -4.65 -0.11
CA LEU A 158 0.56 -5.26 -0.26
C LEU A 158 0.36 -6.40 0.75
N GLY A 159 1.34 -7.31 0.86
CA GLY A 159 1.30 -8.41 1.81
C GLY A 159 1.24 -7.90 3.25
N THR A 160 2.08 -6.92 3.60
CA THR A 160 2.13 -6.34 4.95
C THR A 160 0.83 -5.62 5.32
N SER A 161 0.32 -4.74 4.45
CA SER A 161 -0.94 -4.02 4.71
C SER A 161 -2.12 -4.97 4.86
N TRP A 162 -2.21 -6.00 4.02
CA TRP A 162 -3.28 -6.98 4.09
C TRP A 162 -3.14 -7.90 5.31
N GLY A 163 -1.93 -8.38 5.62
CA GLY A 163 -1.66 -9.17 6.81
C GLY A 163 -1.99 -8.42 8.11
N LEU A 164 -1.64 -7.14 8.19
CA LEU A 164 -1.99 -6.28 9.33
C LEU A 164 -3.49 -5.99 9.41
N ALA A 165 -4.19 -5.88 8.28
CA ALA A 165 -5.65 -5.79 8.27
C ALA A 165 -6.29 -7.08 8.83
N ILE A 166 -5.74 -8.25 8.52
CA ILE A 166 -6.21 -9.54 9.05
C ILE A 166 -5.94 -9.63 10.56
N SER A 167 -4.72 -9.33 11.01
CA SER A 167 -4.35 -9.45 12.42
C SER A 167 -5.15 -8.52 13.34
N ASN A 168 -5.56 -7.36 12.82
CA ASN A 168 -6.42 -6.40 13.51
C ASN A 168 -7.92 -6.58 13.21
N GLY A 169 -8.30 -7.66 12.52
CA GLY A 169 -9.68 -7.93 12.09
C GLY A 169 -10.05 -9.40 12.22
N LEU A 170 -9.63 -10.07 13.29
CA LEU A 170 -9.92 -11.50 13.50
C LEU A 170 -11.42 -11.82 13.69
N ASP A 171 -12.23 -10.80 13.94
CA ASP A 171 -13.70 -10.86 13.98
C ASP A 171 -14.35 -10.63 12.61
N HIS A 172 -13.54 -10.48 11.55
CA HIS A 172 -13.95 -10.33 10.15
C HIS A 172 -13.56 -11.58 9.34
N PRO A 173 -14.41 -12.62 9.25
CA PRO A 173 -14.10 -13.86 8.53
C PRO A 173 -13.72 -13.65 7.07
N GLU A 174 -14.28 -12.62 6.43
CA GLU A 174 -13.96 -12.23 5.06
C GLU A 174 -12.50 -11.81 4.88
N LEU A 175 -11.88 -11.18 5.88
CA LEU A 175 -10.46 -10.83 5.83
C LEU A 175 -9.59 -12.06 6.06
N ILE A 176 -9.97 -12.92 7.01
CA ILE A 176 -9.23 -14.15 7.31
C ILE A 176 -9.16 -15.08 6.08
N ALA A 177 -10.25 -15.13 5.30
CA ALA A 177 -10.32 -15.92 4.07
C ALA A 177 -9.23 -15.52 3.04
N ASP A 178 -8.74 -14.29 3.10
CA ASP A 178 -7.74 -13.76 2.20
C ASP A 178 -6.29 -14.07 2.63
N LEU A 179 -6.07 -14.75 3.76
CA LEU A 179 -4.75 -15.11 4.25
C LEU A 179 -3.84 -15.79 3.19
N PRO A 180 -4.33 -16.69 2.32
CA PRO A 180 -3.51 -17.26 1.24
C PRO A 180 -2.92 -16.21 0.29
N ALA A 181 -3.62 -15.09 0.05
CA ALA A 181 -3.11 -14.00 -0.78
C ALA A 181 -1.89 -13.34 -0.14
N VAL A 182 -1.94 -13.08 1.16
CA VAL A 182 -0.79 -12.53 1.92
C VAL A 182 0.43 -13.43 1.79
N LYS A 183 0.24 -14.74 1.94
CA LYS A 183 1.33 -15.72 1.88
C LYS A 183 1.92 -15.84 0.48
N ALA A 184 1.09 -15.83 -0.56
CA ALA A 184 1.57 -15.84 -1.93
C ALA A 184 2.37 -14.57 -2.27
N LEU A 185 1.89 -13.40 -1.84
CA LEU A 185 2.58 -12.12 -2.06
C LEU A 185 3.96 -12.09 -1.40
N LEU A 186 4.04 -12.41 -0.11
CA LEU A 186 5.31 -12.40 0.63
C LEU A 186 6.23 -13.55 0.22
N GLY A 187 5.66 -14.71 -0.13
CA GLY A 187 6.39 -15.84 -0.71
C GLY A 187 7.04 -15.49 -2.05
N ARG A 188 6.30 -14.80 -2.93
CA ARG A 188 6.88 -14.31 -4.18
C ARG A 188 7.95 -13.24 -3.93
N ALA A 189 7.71 -12.34 -2.98
CA ALA A 189 8.66 -11.27 -2.67
C ALA A 189 10.00 -11.83 -2.20
N ILE A 190 10.00 -12.81 -1.29
CA ILE A 190 11.24 -13.42 -0.78
C ILE A 190 11.97 -14.26 -1.84
N GLU A 191 11.23 -14.89 -2.77
CA GLU A 191 11.84 -15.58 -3.91
C GLU A 191 12.57 -14.63 -4.88
N LEU A 192 12.05 -13.42 -5.04
CA LEU A 192 12.62 -12.41 -5.94
C LEU A 192 13.81 -11.68 -5.31
N ASP A 193 13.71 -11.29 -4.04
CA ASP A 193 14.76 -10.57 -3.31
C ASP A 193 14.70 -10.91 -1.81
N GLU A 194 15.48 -11.92 -1.41
CA GLU A 194 15.54 -12.41 -0.02
C GLU A 194 16.07 -11.33 0.95
N ASP A 195 17.02 -10.50 0.50
CA ASP A 195 17.69 -9.48 1.31
C ASP A 195 16.92 -8.14 1.38
N TYR A 196 15.76 -8.06 0.73
CA TYR A 196 14.97 -6.83 0.60
C TYR A 196 14.84 -6.07 1.91
N ASN A 197 15.23 -4.79 1.86
CA ASN A 197 15.19 -3.84 2.98
C ASN A 197 15.73 -4.41 4.31
N ARG A 198 16.88 -5.09 4.24
CA ARG A 198 17.56 -5.70 5.41
C ARG A 198 16.72 -6.79 6.07
N GLY A 199 16.08 -7.64 5.27
CA GLY A 199 15.28 -8.78 5.74
C GLY A 199 13.87 -8.40 6.22
N ALA A 200 13.29 -7.34 5.66
CA ALA A 200 11.93 -6.92 6.01
C ALA A 200 10.88 -8.00 5.68
N ILE A 201 11.10 -8.76 4.60
CA ILE A 201 10.19 -9.85 4.20
C ILE A 201 10.26 -11.01 5.20
N HIS A 202 11.46 -11.39 5.66
CA HIS A 202 11.60 -12.37 6.74
C HIS A 202 10.82 -11.93 7.98
N SER A 203 10.95 -10.67 8.38
CA SER A 203 10.23 -10.12 9.54
C SER A 203 8.71 -10.22 9.39
N ALA A 204 8.19 -9.98 8.18
CA ALA A 204 6.77 -10.11 7.87
C ALA A 204 6.29 -11.58 7.81
N LEU A 205 7.16 -12.52 7.45
CA LEU A 205 6.85 -13.96 7.38
C LEU A 205 6.80 -14.62 8.77
N ILE A 206 7.59 -14.17 9.75
CA ILE A 206 7.60 -14.74 11.12
C ILE A 206 6.19 -14.94 11.70
N PRO A 207 5.31 -13.92 11.79
CA PRO A 207 3.97 -14.11 12.35
C PRO A 207 3.08 -15.03 11.51
N LEU A 208 3.32 -15.14 10.20
CA LEU A 208 2.56 -16.03 9.31
C LEU A 208 2.99 -17.48 9.44
N GLU A 209 4.28 -17.73 9.62
CA GLU A 209 4.82 -19.06 9.88
C GLU A 209 4.56 -19.51 11.32
N ALA A 210 4.34 -18.58 12.25
CA ALA A 210 3.93 -18.89 13.63
C ALA A 210 2.46 -19.33 13.76
N LEU A 211 1.65 -19.24 12.70
CA LEU A 211 0.26 -19.72 12.70
C LEU A 211 0.18 -21.26 12.88
N PRO A 212 -0.98 -21.79 13.30
CA PRO A 212 -1.21 -23.23 13.30
C PRO A 212 -1.01 -23.84 11.90
N GLU A 213 -0.61 -25.13 11.84
CA GLU A 213 -0.42 -25.85 10.58
C GLU A 213 -1.70 -25.90 9.75
N GLU A 214 -2.86 -25.94 10.40
CA GLU A 214 -4.19 -25.90 9.75
C GLU A 214 -4.46 -24.57 9.04
N MET A 215 -3.79 -23.50 9.46
CA MET A 215 -3.79 -22.18 8.81
C MET A 215 -2.55 -21.99 7.91
N GLY A 216 -1.79 -23.07 7.71
CA GLY A 216 -0.62 -23.17 6.85
C GLY A 216 0.70 -22.69 7.46
N GLY A 217 0.76 -22.38 8.75
CA GLY A 217 2.03 -22.02 9.40
C GLY A 217 2.98 -23.21 9.55
N SER A 218 4.21 -22.93 9.98
CA SER A 218 5.23 -23.93 10.29
C SER A 218 6.25 -23.34 11.28
N PRO A 219 6.27 -23.80 12.54
CA PRO A 219 7.23 -23.33 13.54
C PRO A 219 8.71 -23.56 13.16
N SER A 220 9.01 -24.47 12.23
CA SER A 220 10.37 -24.69 11.72
C SER A 220 10.80 -23.68 10.65
N ARG A 221 9.85 -22.95 10.04
CA ARG A 221 10.10 -21.90 9.05
C ARG A 221 9.97 -20.48 9.64
N ALA A 222 9.38 -20.36 10.82
CA ALA A 222 9.35 -19.13 11.63
C ALA A 222 10.72 -18.85 12.25
#